data_AF-A0A817U9R4-F1
#
_entry.id   AF-A0A817U9R4-F1
#
_cell.length_a   1.000
_cell.length_b   1.000
_cell.length_c   1.000
_cell.angle_alpha   90.00
_cell.angle_beta   90.00
_cell.angle_gamma   90.00
#
_symmetry.space_group_name_H-M   'P 1'
#
loop_
_entity.id
_entity.type
_entity.pdbx_description
1 polymer ?
#
loop_
_entity_poly.entity_id
_entity_poly.type
_entity_poly.pdbx_seq_one_letter_code
_entity_poly.pdbx_strand_id
1 'polypeptide(L)'
;MDAMAQAIEKSNIILICMSEQYRRSNYCRAEANYAFRRRTRIIPILLQEHYQPDGWLLFLVGQLLYVDFTKYEFLESMEMLIKEIKAPVLQDDNLQQIESRDERNILTSNSSIHQSRSILPILSDNILEWTPTDIQHWLIGHNLIQMSRLLSDYNGSSLINLNKYLTNGESQQILKLLQEDSLRRTNQSLSLIELARLQNLVDEQQKILETKCSKIRTKNKINDRLIPSSCNFCQII
;
A
#
# COMPACT_ATOMS: atom_id res chain seq x y z
N MET A 1 -18.04 9.87 -19.03
CA MET A 1 -17.57 9.26 -17.76
C MET A 1 -18.56 9.48 -16.63
N ASP A 2 -19.13 10.68 -16.51
CA ASP A 2 -20.01 11.05 -15.38
C ASP A 2 -21.23 10.15 -15.17
N ALA A 3 -21.83 9.60 -16.24
CA ALA A 3 -22.96 8.68 -16.12
C ALA A 3 -22.64 7.39 -15.35
N MET A 4 -21.43 6.85 -15.49
CA MET A 4 -21.01 5.62 -14.79
C MET A 4 -20.73 5.90 -13.31
N ALA A 5 -20.09 7.04 -13.00
CA ALA A 5 -19.88 7.46 -11.62
C ALA A 5 -21.22 7.69 -10.90
N GLN A 6 -22.16 8.38 -11.53
CA GLN A 6 -23.51 8.60 -10.99
C GLN A 6 -24.27 7.28 -10.77
N ALA A 7 -24.10 6.29 -11.66
CA ALA A 7 -24.69 4.97 -11.49
C ALA A 7 -24.15 4.28 -10.23
N ILE A 8 -22.84 4.36 -10.00
CA ILE A 8 -22.20 3.81 -8.79
C ILE A 8 -22.70 4.53 -7.53
N GLU A 9 -22.83 5.86 -7.57
CA GLU A 9 -23.32 6.65 -6.43
C GLU A 9 -24.77 6.33 -6.03
N LYS A 10 -25.63 6.04 -7.02
CA LYS A 10 -27.05 5.71 -6.80
C LYS A 10 -27.28 4.23 -6.51
N SER A 11 -26.26 3.39 -6.69
CA SER A 11 -26.37 1.94 -6.49
C SER A 11 -26.12 1.55 -5.03
N ASN A 12 -26.89 0.58 -4.54
CA ASN A 12 -26.63 -0.03 -3.23
C ASN A 12 -25.59 -1.15 -3.30
N ILE A 13 -25.51 -1.81 -4.45
CA ILE A 13 -24.69 -3.01 -4.68
C ILE A 13 -24.02 -2.90 -6.05
N ILE A 14 -22.75 -3.24 -6.10
CA ILE A 14 -21.94 -3.33 -7.32
C ILE A 14 -21.54 -4.79 -7.52
N LEU A 15 -21.89 -5.35 -8.66
CA LEU A 15 -21.45 -6.69 -9.07
C LEU A 15 -20.18 -6.56 -9.89
N ILE A 16 -19.14 -7.27 -9.49
CA ILE A 16 -17.88 -7.33 -10.24
C ILE A 16 -17.77 -8.67 -10.94
N CYS A 17 -17.91 -8.66 -12.25
CA CYS A 17 -17.76 -9.83 -13.10
C CYS A 17 -16.27 -10.10 -13.41
N MET A 18 -15.65 -10.97 -12.62
CA MET A 18 -14.24 -11.31 -12.71
C MET A 18 -13.95 -12.08 -13.99
N SER A 19 -13.06 -11.50 -14.80
CA SER A 19 -12.52 -12.05 -16.04
C SER A 19 -11.20 -11.36 -16.36
N GLU A 20 -10.40 -11.94 -17.26
CA GLU A 20 -9.14 -11.36 -17.70
C GLU A 20 -9.36 -10.01 -18.42
N GLN A 21 -10.46 -9.87 -19.15
CA GLN A 21 -10.83 -8.63 -19.82
C GLN A 21 -11.20 -7.53 -18.81
N TYR A 22 -11.96 -7.89 -17.77
CA TYR A 22 -12.30 -6.97 -16.69
C TYR A 22 -11.05 -6.43 -16.01
N ARG A 23 -10.09 -7.33 -15.71
CA ARG A 23 -8.84 -6.96 -15.05
C ARG A 23 -7.95 -6.04 -15.90
N ARG A 24 -7.87 -6.28 -17.21
CA ARG A 24 -7.04 -5.48 -18.13
C ARG A 24 -7.63 -4.10 -18.42
N SER A 25 -8.92 -3.91 -18.24
CA SER A 25 -9.60 -2.64 -18.52
C SER A 25 -9.28 -1.57 -17.48
N ASN A 26 -8.65 -0.47 -17.91
CA ASN A 26 -8.42 0.69 -17.05
C ASN A 26 -9.72 1.35 -16.58
N TYR A 27 -10.78 1.29 -17.37
CA TYR A 27 -12.10 1.82 -17.01
C TYR A 27 -12.74 1.00 -15.89
N CYS A 28 -12.73 -0.33 -16.02
CA CYS A 28 -13.25 -1.23 -14.98
C CYS A 28 -12.45 -1.11 -13.68
N ARG A 29 -11.12 -0.93 -13.78
CA ARG A 29 -10.27 -0.65 -12.62
C ARG A 29 -10.67 0.66 -11.94
N ALA A 30 -10.92 1.74 -12.69
CA ALA A 30 -11.33 3.01 -12.12
C ALA A 30 -12.69 2.91 -11.42
N GLU A 31 -13.66 2.24 -12.04
CA GLU A 31 -15.01 2.01 -11.51
C GLU A 31 -14.99 1.18 -10.23
N ALA A 32 -14.25 0.07 -10.21
CA ALA A 32 -14.12 -0.80 -9.04
C ALA A 32 -13.49 -0.05 -7.85
N ASN A 33 -12.44 0.73 -8.10
CA ASN A 33 -11.81 1.57 -7.08
C ASN A 33 -12.75 2.67 -6.58
N TYR A 34 -13.54 3.25 -7.47
CA TYR A 34 -14.51 4.28 -7.09
C TYR A 34 -15.61 3.69 -6.19
N ALA A 35 -16.17 2.54 -6.56
CA ALA A 35 -17.13 1.80 -5.72
C ALA A 35 -16.53 1.43 -4.35
N PHE A 36 -15.28 0.96 -4.32
CA PHE A 36 -14.57 0.61 -3.09
C PHE A 36 -14.39 1.83 -2.16
N ARG A 37 -13.95 2.98 -2.71
CA ARG A 37 -13.80 4.23 -1.94
C ARG A 37 -15.13 4.75 -1.38
N ARG A 38 -16.22 4.56 -2.12
CA ARG A 38 -17.58 4.91 -1.69
C ARG A 38 -18.14 3.96 -0.64
N ARG A 39 -17.42 2.88 -0.32
CA ARG A 39 -17.88 1.79 0.56
C ARG A 39 -19.20 1.20 0.07
N THR A 40 -19.43 1.22 -1.26
CA THR A 40 -20.58 0.54 -1.84
C THR A 40 -20.35 -0.95 -1.72
N ARG A 41 -21.40 -1.73 -1.40
CA ARG A 41 -21.27 -3.18 -1.26
C ARG A 41 -20.85 -3.80 -2.59
N ILE A 42 -19.71 -4.45 -2.60
CA ILE A 42 -19.18 -5.15 -3.79
C ILE A 42 -19.44 -6.65 -3.61
N ILE A 43 -20.03 -7.28 -4.63
CA ILE A 43 -20.18 -8.73 -4.72
C ILE A 43 -19.40 -9.20 -5.96
N PRO A 44 -18.25 -9.88 -5.77
CA PRO A 44 -17.51 -10.45 -6.89
C PRO A 44 -18.19 -11.72 -7.42
N ILE A 45 -18.13 -11.90 -8.73
CA ILE A 45 -18.70 -13.04 -9.45
C ILE A 45 -17.64 -13.56 -10.41
N LEU A 46 -17.31 -14.86 -10.34
CA LEU A 46 -16.41 -15.50 -11.27
C LEU A 46 -17.21 -16.01 -12.48
N LEU A 47 -16.97 -15.43 -13.66
CA LEU A 47 -17.64 -15.81 -14.91
C LEU A 47 -16.73 -16.55 -15.90
N GLN A 48 -15.41 -16.48 -15.71
CA GLN A 48 -14.45 -17.06 -16.63
C GLN A 48 -13.83 -18.32 -16.03
N GLU A 49 -13.93 -19.45 -16.75
CA GLU A 49 -13.34 -20.72 -16.34
C GLU A 49 -11.82 -20.60 -16.14
N HIS A 50 -11.33 -21.24 -15.07
CA HIS A 50 -9.92 -21.24 -14.67
C HIS A 50 -9.29 -19.85 -14.47
N TYR A 51 -10.10 -18.80 -14.36
CA TYR A 51 -9.60 -17.47 -14.07
C TYR A 51 -9.28 -17.32 -12.58
N GLN A 52 -8.07 -16.88 -12.30
CA GLN A 52 -7.65 -16.50 -10.95
C GLN A 52 -7.39 -15.00 -10.93
N PRO A 53 -8.08 -14.23 -10.06
CA PRO A 53 -7.78 -12.81 -9.93
C PRO A 53 -6.34 -12.65 -9.46
N ASP A 54 -5.61 -11.74 -10.09
CA ASP A 54 -4.24 -11.38 -9.75
C ASP A 54 -4.07 -9.85 -9.65
N GLY A 55 -2.93 -9.42 -9.10
CA GLY A 55 -2.58 -8.01 -8.97
C GLY A 55 -3.67 -7.18 -8.27
N TRP A 56 -4.06 -6.06 -8.90
CA TRP A 56 -4.99 -5.10 -8.31
C TRP A 56 -6.38 -5.67 -8.03
N LEU A 57 -6.86 -6.61 -8.86
CA LEU A 57 -8.20 -7.18 -8.69
C LEU A 57 -8.22 -8.12 -7.49
N LEU A 58 -7.17 -8.93 -7.31
CA LEU A 58 -7.01 -9.78 -6.13
C LEU A 58 -6.98 -8.98 -4.84
N PHE A 59 -6.30 -7.84 -4.80
CA PHE A 59 -6.30 -6.98 -3.61
C PHE A 59 -7.68 -6.39 -3.30
N LEU A 60 -8.49 -6.12 -4.33
CA LEU A 60 -9.82 -5.55 -4.16
C LEU A 60 -10.86 -6.59 -3.74
N VAL A 61 -10.81 -7.80 -4.31
CA VAL A 61 -11.80 -8.85 -4.07
C VAL A 61 -11.35 -9.94 -3.10
N GLY A 62 -10.07 -10.02 -2.75
CA GLY A 62 -9.49 -11.16 -2.04
C GLY A 62 -9.97 -11.33 -0.60
N GLN A 63 -10.60 -10.31 -0.02
CA GLN A 63 -11.24 -10.36 1.29
C GLN A 63 -12.77 -10.58 1.20
N LEU A 64 -13.32 -10.60 -0.01
CA LEU A 64 -14.76 -10.72 -0.26
C LEU A 64 -15.11 -12.15 -0.66
N LEU A 65 -16.27 -12.62 -0.19
CA LEU A 65 -16.86 -13.85 -0.69
C LEU A 65 -17.35 -13.63 -2.12
N TYR A 66 -17.00 -14.54 -3.03
CA TYR A 66 -17.41 -14.48 -4.42
C TYR A 66 -18.30 -15.67 -4.80
N VAL A 67 -19.18 -15.46 -5.78
CA VAL A 67 -20.01 -16.52 -6.35
C VAL A 67 -19.34 -17.04 -7.62
N ASP A 68 -19.18 -18.34 -7.72
CA ASP A 68 -18.54 -19.00 -8.84
C ASP A 68 -19.56 -19.59 -9.82
N PHE A 69 -19.70 -18.96 -10.99
CA PHE A 69 -20.59 -19.44 -12.06
C PHE A 69 -19.94 -20.49 -12.96
N THR A 70 -18.66 -20.79 -12.75
CA THR A 70 -17.92 -21.79 -13.53
C THR A 70 -18.00 -23.18 -12.89
N LYS A 71 -18.33 -23.23 -11.60
CA LYS A 71 -18.35 -24.47 -10.80
C LYS A 71 -19.73 -25.13 -10.71
N TYR A 72 -20.80 -24.35 -10.75
CA TYR A 72 -22.18 -24.82 -10.58
C TYR A 72 -23.03 -24.50 -11.80
N GLU A 73 -24.17 -25.16 -11.95
CA GLU A 73 -25.15 -24.83 -12.98
C GLU A 73 -25.63 -23.37 -12.81
N PHE A 74 -26.02 -22.73 -13.92
CA PHE A 74 -26.38 -21.31 -13.93
C PHE A 74 -27.47 -20.97 -12.91
N LEU A 75 -28.51 -21.81 -12.82
CA LEU A 75 -29.63 -21.60 -11.90
C LEU A 75 -29.19 -21.66 -10.43
N GLU A 76 -28.32 -22.62 -10.07
CA GLU A 76 -27.81 -22.76 -8.71
C GLU A 76 -26.91 -21.58 -8.33
N SER A 77 -26.04 -21.15 -9.24
CA SER A 77 -25.18 -19.97 -9.07
C SER A 77 -26.01 -18.69 -8.89
N MET A 78 -27.11 -18.56 -9.64
CA MET A 78 -28.03 -17.43 -9.53
C MET A 78 -28.75 -17.42 -8.18
N GLU A 79 -29.16 -18.57 -7.65
CA GLU A 79 -29.73 -18.66 -6.30
C GLU A 79 -28.73 -18.23 -5.23
N MET A 80 -27.46 -18.67 -5.33
CA MET A 80 -26.38 -18.23 -4.44
C MET A 80 -26.16 -16.71 -4.51
N LEU A 81 -26.15 -16.13 -5.72
CA LEU A 81 -26.01 -14.70 -5.92
C LEU A 81 -27.19 -13.91 -5.32
N ILE A 82 -28.42 -14.37 -5.53
CA ILE A 82 -29.62 -13.72 -4.98
C ILE A 82 -29.59 -13.78 -3.45
N LYS A 83 -29.13 -14.90 -2.88
CA LYS A 83 -28.95 -15.04 -1.43
C LYS A 83 -27.93 -14.03 -0.91
N GLU A 84 -26.81 -13.86 -1.60
CA GLU A 84 -25.79 -12.88 -1.22
C GLU A 84 -26.33 -11.45 -1.32
N ILE A 85 -27.00 -11.09 -2.41
CA ILE A 85 -27.63 -9.76 -2.59
C ILE A 85 -28.62 -9.44 -1.46
N LYS A 86 -29.41 -10.43 -1.03
CA LYS A 86 -30.41 -10.29 0.04
C LYS A 86 -29.83 -10.39 1.44
N ALA A 87 -28.61 -10.91 1.59
CA ALA A 87 -28.00 -11.08 2.89
C ALA A 87 -27.86 -9.70 3.57
N PRO A 88 -28.27 -9.55 4.84
CA PRO A 88 -28.05 -8.32 5.57
C PRO A 88 -26.54 -8.07 5.65
N VAL A 89 -26.13 -6.82 5.45
CA VAL A 89 -24.74 -6.42 5.65
C VAL A 89 -24.44 -6.66 7.13
N LEU A 90 -23.77 -7.76 7.45
CA LEU A 90 -23.07 -7.90 8.72
C LEU A 90 -21.98 -6.85 8.66
N GLN A 91 -22.23 -5.70 9.26
CA GLN A 91 -21.21 -4.69 9.44
C GLN A 91 -20.20 -5.28 10.41
N ASP A 92 -19.19 -5.98 9.89
CA ASP A 92 -17.90 -6.04 10.56
C ASP A 92 -17.35 -4.61 10.51
N ASP A 93 -17.76 -3.79 11.48
CA ASP A 93 -17.18 -2.48 11.76
C ASP A 93 -15.66 -2.57 12.03
N ASN A 94 -15.08 -3.77 12.08
CA ASN A 94 -13.64 -4.03 12.13
C ASN A 94 -12.90 -3.81 10.80
N LEU A 95 -13.57 -3.42 9.71
CA LEU A 95 -12.91 -2.79 8.56
C LEU A 95 -12.79 -1.25 8.69
N GLN A 96 -13.09 -0.69 9.87
CA GLN A 96 -12.83 0.70 10.23
C GLN A 96 -11.83 0.85 11.39
N GLN A 97 -10.60 0.38 11.23
CA GLN A 97 -9.45 0.95 11.96
C GLN A 97 -8.14 0.89 11.13
N ILE A 98 -8.10 1.58 9.99
CA ILE A 98 -6.82 2.06 9.40
C ILE A 98 -6.85 3.56 9.10
N GLU A 99 -8.02 4.21 9.14
CA GLU A 99 -8.07 5.67 9.19
C GLU A 99 -8.77 6.12 10.48
N SER A 100 -7.95 6.65 11.39
CA SER A 100 -8.26 7.38 12.64
C SER A 100 -8.49 6.59 13.95
N ARG A 101 -7.44 6.59 14.79
CA ARG A 101 -7.38 6.53 16.28
C ARG A 101 -7.81 5.22 16.99
N ASP A 102 -6.83 4.40 17.41
CA ASP A 102 -6.45 4.20 18.83
C ASP A 102 -5.30 3.18 19.00
N GLU A 103 -4.06 3.67 19.07
CA GLU A 103 -3.00 2.99 19.83
C GLU A 103 -3.10 3.49 21.28
N ARG A 104 -3.76 2.71 22.15
CA ARG A 104 -3.49 2.70 23.59
C ARG A 104 -4.14 1.48 24.24
N ASN A 105 -3.29 0.69 24.90
CA ASN A 105 -3.54 -0.56 25.65
C ASN A 105 -3.50 -1.80 24.73
N ILE A 106 -2.56 -2.74 24.87
CA ILE A 106 -2.25 -3.49 26.09
C ILE A 106 -0.77 -3.91 26.09
N LEU A 107 -0.04 -3.48 27.14
CA LEU A 107 1.05 -4.26 27.72
C LEU A 107 0.40 -5.29 28.65
N THR A 108 0.47 -6.57 28.30
CA THR A 108 0.64 -7.65 29.29
C THR A 108 1.24 -8.84 28.57
N SER A 109 2.52 -9.07 28.87
CA SER A 109 3.22 -10.33 28.77
C SER A 109 2.36 -11.51 29.22
N ASN A 110 2.36 -12.60 28.45
CA ASN A 110 2.62 -13.96 28.96
C ASN A 110 2.95 -14.91 27.80
N SER A 111 3.97 -15.72 28.04
CA SER A 111 4.49 -16.81 27.20
C SER A 111 3.49 -17.96 27.02
N SER A 112 3.37 -18.45 25.78
CA SER A 112 3.52 -19.85 25.36
C SER A 112 2.66 -20.20 24.14
N ILE A 113 3.35 -20.63 23.08
CA ILE A 113 3.03 -21.72 22.15
C ILE A 113 1.60 -21.75 21.59
N HIS A 114 1.42 -21.34 20.32
CA HIS A 114 0.95 -22.18 19.21
C HIS A 114 0.83 -21.38 17.89
N GLN A 115 1.64 -21.80 16.92
CA GLN A 115 1.42 -21.91 15.46
C GLN A 115 0.67 -20.84 14.64
N SER A 116 1.36 -20.45 13.55
CA SER A 116 0.89 -19.83 12.30
C SER A 116 0.89 -18.30 12.24
N ARG A 117 2.08 -17.69 12.17
CA ARG A 117 2.26 -16.28 11.78
C ARG A 117 2.59 -16.17 10.29
N SER A 118 1.74 -15.42 9.58
CA SER A 118 2.03 -14.75 8.32
C SER A 118 3.29 -13.89 8.45
N ILE A 119 4.22 -14.06 7.53
CA ILE A 119 5.48 -13.32 7.47
C ILE A 119 5.23 -12.07 6.60
N LEU A 120 4.99 -10.92 7.23
CA LEU A 120 5.33 -9.63 6.67
C LEU A 120 6.39 -9.01 7.59
N PRO A 121 7.52 -8.49 7.06
CA PRO A 121 8.54 -7.86 7.88
C PRO A 121 7.94 -6.59 8.49
N ILE A 122 8.09 -6.44 9.81
CA ILE A 122 7.83 -5.18 10.51
C ILE A 122 8.90 -4.21 10.02
N LEU A 123 8.56 -3.31 9.09
CA LEU A 123 9.47 -2.25 8.66
C LEU A 123 9.70 -1.28 9.82
N SER A 124 10.96 -1.02 10.16
CA SER A 124 11.33 -0.02 11.16
C SER A 124 10.84 1.36 10.74
N ASP A 125 10.36 2.17 11.67
CA ASP A 125 9.97 3.57 11.36
C ASP A 125 11.18 4.47 11.02
N ASN A 126 12.40 3.97 11.19
CA ASN A 126 13.62 4.66 10.85
C ASN A 126 14.09 4.24 9.46
N ILE A 127 13.90 5.10 8.46
CA ILE A 127 14.30 4.81 7.07
C ILE A 127 15.81 4.51 6.95
N LEU A 128 16.66 4.99 7.87
CA LEU A 128 18.10 4.72 7.87
C LEU A 128 18.43 3.27 8.22
N GLU A 129 17.54 2.58 8.92
CA GLU A 129 17.71 1.17 9.33
C GLU A 129 17.21 0.19 8.27
N TRP A 130 16.63 0.70 7.17
CA TRP A 130 16.04 -0.15 6.14
C TRP A 130 17.09 -0.91 5.36
N THR A 131 16.86 -2.23 5.26
CA THR A 131 17.63 -3.11 4.40
C THR A 131 17.15 -3.00 2.95
N PRO A 132 17.93 -3.49 1.96
CA PRO A 132 17.49 -3.51 0.57
C PRO A 132 16.18 -4.28 0.37
N THR A 133 15.97 -5.36 1.12
CA THR A 133 14.71 -6.12 1.10
C THR A 133 13.52 -5.32 1.61
N ASP A 134 13.74 -4.50 2.66
CA ASP A 134 12.70 -3.63 3.21
C ASP A 134 12.28 -2.55 2.21
N ILE A 135 13.27 -1.94 1.55
CA ILE A 135 13.02 -0.93 0.49
C ILE A 135 12.27 -1.56 -0.69
N GLN A 136 12.66 -2.76 -1.12
CA GLN A 136 11.95 -3.44 -2.21
C GLN A 136 10.49 -3.72 -1.84
N HIS A 137 10.24 -4.26 -0.64
CA HIS A 137 8.89 -4.53 -0.16
C HIS A 137 8.07 -3.26 -0.02
N TRP A 138 8.67 -2.19 0.51
CA TRP A 138 8.04 -0.88 0.63
C TRP A 138 7.68 -0.29 -0.74
N LEU A 139 8.61 -0.30 -1.70
CA LEU A 139 8.36 0.19 -3.06
C LEU A 139 7.27 -0.62 -3.77
N ILE A 140 7.27 -1.95 -3.62
CA ILE A 140 6.22 -2.81 -4.17
C ILE A 140 4.86 -2.50 -3.52
N GLY A 141 4.83 -2.32 -2.20
CA GLY A 141 3.62 -1.94 -1.44
C GLY A 141 3.03 -0.60 -1.90
N HIS A 142 3.87 0.34 -2.33
CA HIS A 142 3.47 1.62 -2.91
C HIS A 142 3.26 1.59 -4.44
N ASN A 143 3.26 0.40 -5.05
CA ASN A 143 3.06 0.18 -6.49
C ASN A 143 4.15 0.83 -7.38
N LEU A 144 5.38 0.91 -6.87
CA LEU A 144 6.59 1.35 -7.58
C LEU A 144 7.47 0.16 -7.97
N ILE A 145 6.88 -0.79 -8.70
CA ILE A 145 7.53 -2.08 -9.08
C ILE A 145 8.77 -1.86 -9.95
N GLN A 146 8.77 -0.84 -10.81
CA GLN A 146 9.94 -0.51 -11.63
C GLN A 146 11.09 0.02 -10.77
N MET A 147 10.74 0.85 -9.79
CA MET A 147 11.71 1.41 -8.87
C MET A 147 12.28 0.34 -7.93
N SER A 148 11.47 -0.65 -7.51
CA SER A 148 11.95 -1.76 -6.68
C SER A 148 12.97 -2.66 -7.40
N ARG A 149 12.88 -2.74 -8.73
CA ARG A 149 13.85 -3.45 -9.57
C ARG A 149 15.11 -2.62 -9.80
N LEU A 150 14.95 -1.32 -10.04
CA LEU A 150 16.06 -0.41 -10.28
C LEU A 150 16.91 -0.18 -9.01
N LEU A 151 16.26 -0.15 -7.85
CA LEU A 151 16.87 0.10 -6.54
C LEU A 151 17.06 -1.20 -5.73
N SER A 152 17.30 -2.34 -6.38
CA SER A 152 17.37 -3.64 -5.70
C SER A 152 18.43 -3.71 -4.59
N ASP A 153 19.52 -2.97 -4.77
CA ASP A 153 20.69 -3.02 -3.89
C ASP A 153 20.78 -1.79 -2.97
N TYR A 154 19.77 -0.93 -2.97
CA TYR A 154 19.77 0.30 -2.19
C TYR A 154 19.40 0.01 -0.73
N ASN A 155 20.18 0.50 0.21
CA ASN A 155 19.83 0.56 1.62
C ASN A 155 19.20 1.92 1.98
N GLY A 156 18.67 2.03 3.20
CA GLY A 156 18.01 3.23 3.71
C GLY A 156 18.80 4.53 3.53
N SER A 157 20.10 4.48 3.82
CA SER A 157 21.01 5.62 3.65
C SER A 157 21.25 5.98 2.18
N SER A 158 21.37 4.98 1.29
CA SER A 158 21.49 5.21 -0.16
C SER A 158 20.22 5.82 -0.74
N LEU A 159 19.04 5.44 -0.25
CA LEU A 159 17.76 6.01 -0.67
C LEU A 159 17.63 7.48 -0.24
N ILE A 160 18.04 7.82 0.98
CA ILE A 160 18.10 9.22 1.42
C ILE A 160 19.11 10.02 0.60
N ASN A 161 20.28 9.47 0.32
CA ASN A 161 21.29 10.15 -0.48
C ASN A 161 20.79 10.39 -1.91
N LEU A 162 20.11 9.40 -2.51
CA LEU A 162 19.43 9.56 -3.79
C LEU A 162 18.41 10.70 -3.74
N ASN A 163 17.61 10.77 -2.67
CA ASN A 163 16.65 11.86 -2.50
C ASN A 163 17.34 13.22 -2.38
N LYS A 164 18.44 13.32 -1.62
CA LYS A 164 19.25 14.55 -1.53
C LYS A 164 19.83 14.98 -2.88
N TYR A 165 20.26 14.03 -3.72
CA TYR A 165 20.70 14.34 -5.08
C TYR A 165 19.55 14.82 -5.94
N LEU A 166 18.37 14.22 -5.81
CA LEU A 166 17.17 14.61 -6.53
C LEU A 166 16.63 16.00 -6.12
N THR A 167 16.83 16.43 -4.86
CA THR A 167 16.41 17.75 -4.38
C THR A 167 17.42 18.85 -4.67
N ASN A 168 18.72 18.54 -4.62
CA ASN A 168 19.80 19.54 -4.70
C ASN A 168 20.45 19.63 -6.09
N GLY A 169 20.23 18.64 -6.96
CA GLY A 169 20.85 18.56 -8.29
C GLY A 169 19.95 19.01 -9.43
N GLU A 170 20.48 18.99 -10.65
CA GLU A 170 19.69 19.21 -11.86
C GLU A 170 18.77 18.01 -12.13
N SER A 171 17.51 18.15 -11.71
CA SER A 171 16.46 17.10 -11.79
C SER A 171 16.31 16.48 -13.19
N GLN A 172 16.51 17.26 -14.26
CA GLN A 172 16.43 16.77 -15.65
C GLN A 172 17.62 15.87 -16.04
N GLN A 173 18.83 16.19 -15.58
CA GLN A 173 20.02 15.37 -15.86
C GLN A 173 19.93 14.05 -15.08
N ILE A 174 19.51 14.11 -13.81
CA ILE A 174 19.38 12.92 -12.96
C ILE A 174 18.28 11.99 -13.48
N LEU A 175 17.13 12.55 -13.87
CA LEU A 175 16.07 11.79 -14.52
C LEU A 175 16.57 11.09 -15.78
N LYS A 176 17.32 11.79 -16.63
CA LYS A 176 17.87 11.21 -17.86
C LYS A 176 18.82 10.05 -17.55
N LEU A 177 19.71 10.21 -16.58
CA LEU A 177 20.62 9.16 -16.14
C LEU A 177 19.86 7.95 -15.56
N LEU A 178 18.81 8.17 -14.77
CA LEU A 178 17.98 7.10 -14.21
C LEU A 178 17.14 6.40 -15.29
N GLN A 179 16.66 7.14 -16.29
CA GLN A 179 15.97 6.56 -17.45
C GLN A 179 16.92 5.70 -18.30
N GLU A 180 18.15 6.19 -18.53
CA GLU A 180 19.19 5.42 -19.24
C GLU A 180 19.61 4.17 -18.46
N ASP A 181 19.78 4.26 -17.14
CA ASP A 181 20.15 3.11 -16.31
C ASP A 181 18.99 2.10 -16.16
N SER A 182 17.74 2.58 -16.08
CA SER A 182 16.55 1.73 -16.14
C SER A 182 16.47 1.00 -17.47
N LEU A 183 16.67 1.69 -18.60
CA LEU A 183 16.65 1.05 -19.91
C LEU A 183 17.76 -0.01 -20.04
N ARG A 184 18.95 0.25 -19.51
CA ARG A 184 20.08 -0.71 -19.52
C ARG A 184 19.85 -1.94 -18.66
N ARG A 185 19.27 -1.78 -17.46
CA ARG A 185 19.18 -2.86 -16.46
C ARG A 185 17.86 -3.62 -16.50
N THR A 186 16.75 -2.94 -16.77
CA THR A 186 15.40 -3.51 -16.71
C THR A 186 14.71 -3.57 -18.07
N ASN A 187 15.28 -2.92 -19.10
CA ASN A 187 14.67 -2.74 -20.43
C ASN A 187 13.28 -2.08 -20.37
N GLN A 188 13.03 -1.28 -19.33
CA GLN A 188 11.77 -0.59 -19.08
C GLN A 188 12.03 0.92 -18.95
N SER A 189 11.15 1.73 -19.53
CA SER A 189 11.25 3.18 -19.45
C SER A 189 10.71 3.67 -18.10
N LEU A 190 11.54 4.40 -17.36
CA LEU A 190 11.14 5.03 -16.11
C LEU A 190 10.35 6.31 -16.40
N SER A 191 9.12 6.40 -15.89
CA SER A 191 8.30 7.59 -16.07
C SER A 191 8.66 8.70 -15.06
N LEU A 192 8.53 9.96 -15.49
CA LEU A 192 8.62 11.13 -14.62
C LEU A 192 7.67 11.05 -13.42
N ILE A 193 6.52 10.42 -13.61
CA ILE A 193 5.48 10.27 -12.59
C ILE A 193 5.93 9.30 -11.49
N GLU A 194 6.60 8.20 -11.84
CA GLU A 194 7.14 7.25 -10.86
C GLU A 194 8.27 7.88 -10.02
N LEU A 195 9.12 8.68 -10.67
CA LEU A 195 10.19 9.41 -9.97
C LEU A 195 9.63 10.47 -9.00
N ALA A 196 8.63 11.24 -9.43
CA ALA A 196 7.96 12.22 -8.57
C ALA A 196 7.22 11.55 -7.39
N ARG A 197 6.63 10.36 -7.61
CA ARG A 197 6.00 9.58 -6.54
C ARG A 197 7.02 9.04 -5.54
N LEU A 198 8.17 8.56 -6.02
CA LEU A 198 9.27 8.14 -5.14
C LEU A 198 9.74 9.30 -4.25
N GLN A 199 9.99 10.47 -4.83
CA GLN A 199 10.45 11.65 -4.08
C GLN A 199 9.49 11.99 -2.94
N ASN A 200 8.20 12.11 -3.25
CA ASN A 200 7.18 12.41 -2.23
C ASN A 200 7.16 11.37 -1.11
N LEU A 201 7.28 10.08 -1.43
CA LEU A 201 7.29 9.01 -0.44
C LEU A 201 8.53 9.05 0.46
N VAL A 202 9.70 9.36 -0.10
CA VAL A 202 10.93 9.49 0.70
C VAL A 202 10.89 10.73 1.59
N ASP A 203 10.34 11.85 1.09
CA ASP A 203 10.13 13.08 1.87
C ASP A 203 9.15 12.86 3.03
N GLU A 204 8.10 12.08 2.84
CA GLU A 204 7.16 11.71 3.91
C GLU A 204 7.85 10.92 5.02
N GLN A 205 8.72 9.96 4.67
CA GLN A 205 9.48 9.19 5.65
C GLN A 205 10.51 10.05 6.40
N GLN A 206 11.14 11.03 5.73
CA GLN A 206 12.02 11.99 6.39
C GLN A 206 11.26 12.89 7.38
N LYS A 207 10.06 13.35 7.03
CA LYS A 207 9.21 14.12 7.96
C LYS A 207 8.78 13.32 9.17
N ILE A 208 8.51 12.01 9.01
CA ILE A 208 8.18 11.10 10.12
C ILE A 208 9.37 11.02 11.10
N LEU A 209 10.59 10.91 10.58
CA LEU A 209 11.83 10.95 11.38
C LEU A 209 12.02 12.27 12.13
N GLU A 210 11.88 13.42 11.45
CA GLU A 210 12.01 14.75 12.06
C GLU A 210 10.96 15.03 13.14
N THR A 211 9.73 14.56 12.92
CA THR A 211 8.61 14.70 13.88
C THR A 211 8.83 13.84 15.13
N LYS A 212 9.56 12.73 15.05
CA LYS A 212 9.93 11.91 16.21
C LYS A 212 11.12 12.50 16.97
N CYS A 213 12.15 12.98 16.28
CA CYS A 213 13.29 13.66 16.92
C CYS A 213 12.86 14.92 17.70
N SER A 214 11.89 15.69 17.20
CA SER A 214 11.34 16.87 17.88
C SER A 214 10.50 16.53 19.13
N LYS A 215 9.78 15.39 19.12
CA LYS A 215 9.05 14.86 20.30
C LYS A 215 9.98 14.32 21.39
N ILE A 216 11.13 13.76 21.01
CA ILE A 216 12.17 13.32 21.97
C ILE A 216 12.83 14.54 22.63
N ARG A 217 13.08 15.61 21.86
CA ARG A 217 13.66 16.87 22.39
C ARG A 217 12.73 17.63 23.34
N THR A 218 11.41 17.53 23.17
CA THR A 218 10.42 18.11 24.10
C THR A 218 10.22 17.27 25.36
N LYS A 219 10.36 15.93 25.29
CA LYS A 219 10.38 15.06 26.48
C LYS A 219 11.64 15.27 27.34
N ASN A 220 12.81 15.48 26.73
CA ASN A 220 14.03 15.76 27.48
C ASN A 220 14.01 17.15 28.17
N LYS A 221 13.28 18.14 27.62
CA LYS A 221 13.11 19.45 28.28
C LYS A 221 12.25 19.42 29.55
N ILE A 222 11.45 18.37 29.76
CA ILE A 222 10.61 18.23 30.97
C ILE A 222 11.38 17.50 32.09
N ASN A 223 12.42 16.74 31.78
CA ASN A 223 13.23 16.01 32.75
C ASN A 223 14.51 16.73 33.22
N ASP A 224 14.83 17.92 32.71
CA ASP A 224 16.01 18.70 33.14
C ASP A 224 15.74 19.62 34.35
N ARG A 225 15.19 19.06 35.43
CA ARG A 225 15.59 19.47 36.79
C ARG A 225 16.34 18.30 37.41
N LEU A 226 17.60 18.11 37.00
CA LEU A 226 18.75 17.57 37.74
C LEU A 226 19.88 17.27 36.71
N ILE A 227 20.80 18.22 36.59
CA ILE A 227 22.02 18.27 35.75
C ILE A 227 23.13 17.35 36.38
N PRO A 228 24.27 16.96 35.73
CA PRO A 228 24.78 17.15 34.36
C PRO A 228 25.30 15.88 33.62
N SER A 229 25.63 16.12 32.35
CA SER A 229 26.79 15.58 31.59
C SER A 229 26.82 14.11 31.22
N SER A 230 26.44 13.81 29.98
CA SER A 230 27.39 13.65 28.85
C SER A 230 26.75 12.75 27.79
N CYS A 231 26.39 13.30 26.63
CA CYS A 231 26.09 12.47 25.48
C CYS A 231 26.48 13.20 24.20
N ASN A 232 27.69 12.92 23.74
CA ASN A 232 28.26 13.31 22.46
C ASN A 232 27.57 12.55 21.33
N PHE A 233 26.43 13.04 20.83
CA PHE A 233 25.84 12.46 19.61
C PHE A 233 25.26 13.49 18.64
N CYS A 234 25.72 14.75 18.71
CA CYS A 234 25.41 15.78 17.71
C CYS A 234 26.69 16.31 17.06
N GLN A 235 27.27 15.48 16.20
CA GLN A 235 28.10 15.85 15.06
C GLN A 235 27.90 14.68 14.10
N ILE A 236 27.12 14.82 13.05
CA ILE A 236 27.61 15.26 11.75
C ILE A 236 26.41 15.66 10.89
N ILE A 237 26.56 16.81 10.24
CA ILE A 237 25.76 17.35 9.13
C ILE A 237 25.97 16.47 7.89
#